data_AF-A0A2N9JEB2-F1
#
_entry.id   AF-A0A2N9JEB2-F1
#
_cell.length_a   1.000
_cell.length_b   1.000
_cell.length_c   1.000
_cell.angle_alpha   90.00
_cell.angle_beta   90.00
_cell.angle_gamma   90.00
#
_symmetry.space_group_name_H-M   'P 1'
#
loop_
_entity.id
_entity.type
_entity.pdbx_description
1 polymer ?
#
loop_
_entity_poly.entity_id
_entity_poly.type
_entity_poly.pdbx_seq_one_letter_code
_entity_poly.pdbx_strand_id
1 'polypeptide(L)'
;MLLTATDVFGPEKAQQTIRDNLEFDKDLAQHKLDDHWRHGRLRDVILARHLFYELNEMLYRQMHDRGRQLQDLGQSMNERRAFVLRMPSQRVVIELRTSSHRDAGHQWTTNDLHDIAAMSLALPYCDVTLADAATRSQALRTGLHRLFEVALPRTPDEAADLVPT
;
A
#
# COMPACT_ATOMS: atom_id res chain seq x y z
N MET A 1 -19.03 -17.91 -23.42
CA MET A 1 -17.63 -18.25 -23.08
C MET A 1 -17.68 -19.09 -21.82
N LEU A 2 -17.62 -20.41 -21.97
CA LEU A 2 -17.68 -21.36 -20.85
C LEU A 2 -16.39 -21.29 -20.05
N LEU A 3 -16.50 -21.05 -18.74
CA LEU A 3 -15.41 -21.20 -17.78
C LEU A 3 -15.08 -22.70 -17.67
N THR A 4 -14.02 -23.12 -18.36
CA THR A 4 -13.43 -24.45 -18.15
C THR A 4 -12.64 -24.45 -16.85
N ALA A 5 -12.95 -25.41 -15.99
CA ALA A 5 -12.31 -25.65 -14.71
C ALA A 5 -10.80 -25.97 -14.85
N THR A 6 -9.94 -24.97 -14.63
CA THR A 6 -8.49 -25.15 -14.36
C THR A 6 -7.89 -23.95 -13.59
N ASP A 7 -8.62 -23.35 -12.65
CA ASP A 7 -7.98 -22.53 -11.61
C ASP A 7 -7.97 -23.36 -10.32
N VAL A 8 -7.01 -24.28 -10.22
CA VAL A 8 -6.74 -25.00 -8.98
C VAL A 8 -6.31 -23.96 -7.94
N PHE A 9 -7.01 -23.89 -6.82
CA PHE A 9 -6.64 -23.04 -5.68
C PHE A 9 -5.18 -23.33 -5.29
N GLY A 10 -4.28 -22.36 -5.55
CA GLY A 10 -2.83 -22.47 -5.34
C GLY A 10 -2.33 -21.41 -4.36
N PRO A 11 -2.60 -21.57 -3.04
CA PRO A 11 -2.25 -20.58 -2.03
C PRO A 11 -0.73 -20.37 -1.90
N GLU A 12 0.08 -21.33 -2.34
CA GLU A 12 1.53 -21.30 -2.27
C GLU A 12 2.11 -20.11 -3.04
N LYS A 13 1.50 -19.75 -4.18
CA LYS A 13 1.94 -18.59 -4.97
C LYS A 13 1.72 -17.30 -4.20
N ALA A 14 0.55 -17.12 -3.59
CA ALA A 14 0.25 -15.95 -2.78
C ALA A 14 1.16 -15.86 -1.54
N GLN A 15 1.40 -16.99 -0.86
CA GLN A 15 2.33 -17.08 0.27
C GLN A 15 3.78 -16.77 -0.15
N GLN A 16 4.20 -17.20 -1.34
CA GLN A 16 5.52 -16.88 -1.88
C GLN A 16 5.64 -15.37 -2.16
N THR A 17 4.64 -14.77 -2.81
CA THR A 17 4.64 -13.31 -3.08
C THR A 17 4.75 -12.48 -1.81
N ILE A 18 4.08 -12.88 -0.72
CA ILE A 18 4.18 -12.18 0.57
C ILE A 18 5.58 -12.33 1.16
N ARG A 19 6.17 -13.53 1.11
CA ARG A 19 7.55 -13.76 1.57
C ARG A 19 8.57 -12.96 0.78
N ASP A 20 8.46 -12.95 -0.54
CA ASP A 20 9.35 -12.18 -1.41
C ASP A 20 9.24 -10.69 -1.10
N ASN A 21 8.01 -10.17 -0.96
CA ASN A 21 7.79 -8.78 -0.57
C ASN A 21 8.39 -8.44 0.80
N LEU A 22 8.28 -9.34 1.77
CA LEU A 22 8.86 -9.15 3.09
C LEU A 22 10.39 -9.06 3.02
N GLU A 23 11.03 -9.95 2.27
CA GLU A 23 12.49 -9.93 2.10
C GLU A 23 12.95 -8.65 1.39
N PHE A 24 12.21 -8.15 0.41
CA PHE A 24 12.50 -6.85 -0.20
C PHE A 24 12.40 -5.69 0.79
N ASP A 25 11.37 -5.65 1.64
CA ASP A 25 11.22 -4.57 2.62
C ASP A 25 12.28 -4.65 3.73
N LYS A 26 12.69 -5.86 4.15
CA LYS A 26 13.84 -6.04 5.06
C LYS A 26 15.15 -5.56 4.43
N ASP A 27 15.47 -6.01 3.23
CA ASP A 27 16.69 -5.62 2.50
C ASP A 27 16.74 -4.11 2.26
N LEU A 28 15.59 -3.52 1.88
CA LEU A 28 15.47 -2.07 1.73
C LEU A 28 15.80 -1.34 3.03
N ALA A 29 15.21 -1.77 4.16
CA ALA A 29 15.41 -1.14 5.46
C ALA A 29 16.83 -1.32 6.00
N GLN A 30 17.43 -2.49 5.83
CA GLN A 30 18.72 -2.86 6.45
C GLN A 30 19.94 -2.45 5.63
N HIS A 31 19.82 -2.44 4.31
CA HIS A 31 20.99 -2.36 3.43
C HIS A 31 20.95 -1.22 2.42
N LYS A 32 19.78 -0.65 2.11
CA LYS A 32 19.63 0.31 1.01
C LYS A 32 19.15 1.70 1.42
N LEU A 33 18.53 1.83 2.60
CA LEU A 33 18.08 3.11 3.14
C LEU A 33 19.05 3.66 4.18
N ASP A 34 19.82 4.67 3.79
CA ASP A 34 20.60 5.51 4.69
C ASP A 34 19.79 6.72 5.21
N ASP A 35 20.42 7.53 6.07
CA ASP A 35 19.81 8.74 6.63
C ASP A 35 19.43 9.77 5.58
N HIS A 36 20.16 9.85 4.47
CA HIS A 36 19.86 10.78 3.38
C HIS A 36 18.50 10.43 2.74
N TRP A 37 18.26 9.15 2.45
CA TRP A 37 16.99 8.71 1.90
C TRP A 37 15.84 8.88 2.89
N ARG A 38 16.06 8.56 4.17
CA ARG A 38 15.02 8.61 5.22
C ARG A 38 14.50 10.03 5.50
N HIS A 39 15.38 11.04 5.45
CA HIS A 39 15.01 12.42 5.75
C HIS A 39 14.57 13.25 4.53
N GLY A 40 14.87 12.79 3.31
CA GLY A 40 14.55 13.52 2.08
C GLY A 40 13.44 12.87 1.26
N ARG A 41 13.81 11.86 0.48
CA ARG A 41 13.01 11.33 -0.63
C ARG A 41 12.41 9.95 -0.36
N LEU A 42 12.27 9.56 0.91
CA LEU A 42 11.81 8.22 1.29
C LEU A 42 10.53 7.80 0.55
N ARG A 43 9.54 8.69 0.48
CA ARG A 43 8.27 8.42 -0.22
C ARG A 43 8.45 8.08 -1.70
N ASP A 44 9.45 8.67 -2.38
CA ASP A 44 9.77 8.36 -3.78
C ASP A 44 10.39 6.97 -3.91
N VAL A 45 11.27 6.61 -2.98
CA VAL A 45 11.90 5.29 -2.94
C VAL A 45 10.84 4.21 -2.73
N ILE A 46 9.94 4.41 -1.77
CA ILE A 46 8.84 3.47 -1.48
C ILE A 46 7.89 3.36 -2.67
N LEU A 47 7.52 4.48 -3.30
CA LEU A 47 6.68 4.46 -4.50
C LEU A 47 7.36 3.71 -5.65
N ALA A 48 8.65 3.98 -5.91
CA ALA A 48 9.40 3.32 -6.98
C ALA A 48 9.49 1.80 -6.74
N ARG A 49 9.78 1.37 -5.50
CA ARG A 49 9.73 -0.03 -5.09
C ARG A 49 8.37 -0.64 -5.36
N HIS A 50 7.29 0.02 -4.93
CA HIS A 50 5.94 -0.50 -5.09
C HIS A 50 5.54 -0.61 -6.57
N LEU A 51 5.88 0.40 -7.38
CA LEU A 51 5.70 0.35 -8.83
C LEU A 51 6.43 -0.83 -9.46
N PHE A 52 7.71 -1.02 -9.14
CA PHE A 52 8.54 -2.00 -9.81
C PHE A 52 8.18 -3.44 -9.45
N TYR A 53 7.91 -3.71 -8.16
CA TYR A 53 7.72 -5.08 -7.67
C TYR A 53 6.27 -5.53 -7.60
N GLU A 54 5.30 -4.60 -7.52
CA GLU A 54 3.88 -4.97 -7.32
C GLU A 54 2.99 -4.51 -8.46
N LEU A 55 3.16 -3.27 -8.95
CA LEU A 55 2.26 -2.72 -9.98
C LEU A 55 2.76 -2.90 -11.41
N ASN A 56 4.04 -3.22 -11.63
CA ASN A 56 4.69 -3.15 -12.94
C ASN A 56 3.94 -3.91 -14.02
N GLU A 57 3.66 -5.19 -13.81
CA GLU A 57 2.99 -6.02 -14.83
C GLU A 57 1.58 -5.53 -15.15
N MET A 58 0.81 -5.12 -14.14
CA MET A 58 -0.54 -4.62 -14.33
C MET A 58 -0.52 -3.26 -15.03
N LEU A 59 0.31 -2.35 -14.55
CA LEU A 59 0.45 -1.02 -15.12
C LEU A 59 0.91 -1.10 -16.58
N TYR A 60 1.94 -1.90 -16.86
CA TYR A 60 2.45 -2.10 -18.22
C TYR A 60 1.36 -2.62 -19.16
N ARG A 61 0.62 -3.66 -18.76
CA ARG A 61 -0.52 -4.17 -19.55
C ARG A 61 -1.58 -3.10 -19.81
N GLN A 62 -2.02 -2.40 -18.76
CA GLN A 62 -3.06 -1.38 -18.89
C GLN A 62 -2.62 -0.18 -19.75
N MET A 63 -1.33 0.18 -19.73
CA MET A 63 -0.79 1.23 -20.59
C MET A 63 -0.68 0.76 -22.04
N HIS A 64 -0.16 -0.44 -22.26
CA HIS A 64 -0.05 -1.05 -23.58
C HIS A 64 -1.39 -1.13 -24.29
N ASP A 65 -2.44 -1.62 -23.61
CA ASP A 65 -3.80 -1.72 -24.16
C ASP A 65 -4.41 -0.38 -24.58
N ARG A 66 -3.88 0.73 -24.04
CA ARG A 66 -4.31 2.10 -24.35
C ARG A 66 -3.36 2.83 -25.30
N GLY A 67 -2.36 2.14 -25.85
CA GLY A 67 -1.34 2.75 -26.71
C GLY A 67 -0.50 3.82 -25.99
N ARG A 68 -0.29 3.65 -24.68
CA ARG A 68 0.48 4.57 -23.82
C ARG A 68 1.77 3.92 -23.34
N GLN A 69 2.74 4.74 -22.96
CA GLN A 69 4.02 4.34 -22.39
C GLN A 69 4.26 5.04 -21.04
N LEU A 70 5.12 4.50 -20.17
CA LEU A 70 5.36 5.05 -18.82
C LEU A 70 5.71 6.54 -18.78
N GLN A 71 6.40 7.06 -19.80
CA GLN A 71 6.71 8.49 -19.92
C GLN A 71 5.46 9.38 -20.09
N ASP A 72 4.34 8.81 -20.54
CA ASP A 72 3.07 9.52 -20.72
C ASP A 72 2.35 9.78 -19.39
N LEU A 73 2.83 9.21 -18.27
CA LEU A 73 2.24 9.43 -16.94
C LEU A 73 2.46 10.86 -16.41
N GLY A 74 3.44 11.58 -16.94
CA GLY A 74 3.75 12.95 -16.54
C GLY A 74 5.13 13.42 -16.99
N GLN A 75 5.26 14.73 -17.13
CA GLN A 75 6.48 15.42 -17.53
C GLN A 75 7.46 15.58 -16.36
N SER A 76 6.96 15.66 -15.14
CA SER A 76 7.75 15.76 -13.91
C SER A 76 7.59 14.55 -12.99
N MET A 77 8.54 14.37 -12.07
CA MET A 77 8.43 13.36 -11.00
C MET A 77 7.20 13.59 -10.11
N ASN A 78 6.83 14.85 -9.87
CA ASN A 78 5.65 15.18 -9.08
C ASN A 78 4.36 14.74 -9.77
N GLU A 79 4.25 14.91 -11.09
CA GLU A 79 3.09 14.44 -11.86
C GLU A 79 2.99 12.92 -11.89
N ARG A 80 4.12 12.23 -12.11
CA ARG A 80 4.18 10.76 -12.09
C ARG A 80 3.83 10.21 -10.70
N ARG A 81 4.34 10.83 -9.64
CA ARG A 81 3.95 10.52 -8.25
C ARG A 81 2.46 10.72 -8.04
N ALA A 82 1.93 11.87 -8.47
CA ALA A 82 0.51 12.19 -8.34
C ALA A 82 -0.39 11.20 -9.11
N PHE A 83 0.05 10.70 -10.27
CA PHE A 83 -0.67 9.66 -11.00
C PHE A 83 -0.85 8.40 -10.14
N VAL A 84 0.23 7.89 -9.55
CA VAL A 84 0.15 6.68 -8.71
C VAL A 84 -0.69 6.93 -7.46
N LEU A 85 -0.47 8.06 -6.79
CA LEU A 85 -1.18 8.41 -5.56
C LEU A 85 -2.66 8.79 -5.78
N ARG A 86 -3.11 8.94 -7.04
CA ARG A 86 -4.53 9.06 -7.36
C ARG A 86 -5.26 7.73 -7.32
N MET A 87 -4.56 6.60 -7.35
CA MET A 87 -5.14 5.29 -7.08
C MET A 87 -5.29 5.12 -5.56
N PRO A 88 -6.51 5.11 -4.99
CA PRO A 88 -6.72 5.21 -3.54
C PRO A 88 -5.99 4.13 -2.73
N SER A 89 -6.13 2.87 -3.14
CA SER A 89 -5.44 1.74 -2.49
C SER A 89 -3.93 1.88 -2.54
N GLN A 90 -3.36 2.34 -3.65
CA GLN A 90 -1.91 2.49 -3.80
C GLN A 90 -1.38 3.64 -2.94
N ARG A 91 -2.17 4.71 -2.78
CA ARG A 91 -1.84 5.79 -1.85
C ARG A 91 -1.74 5.27 -0.42
N VAL A 92 -2.68 4.45 0.02
CA VAL A 92 -2.61 3.84 1.36
C VAL A 92 -1.34 3.01 1.52
N VAL A 93 -1.06 2.09 0.60
CA VAL A 93 0.13 1.23 0.65
C VAL A 93 1.39 2.06 0.76
N ILE A 94 1.54 3.07 -0.10
CA ILE A 94 2.72 3.94 -0.14
C ILE A 94 2.87 4.75 1.15
N GLU A 95 1.80 5.35 1.67
CA GLU A 95 1.89 6.16 2.90
C GLU A 95 2.20 5.31 4.13
N LEU A 96 1.54 4.16 4.31
CA LEU A 96 1.78 3.29 5.45
C LEU A 96 3.19 2.71 5.41
N ARG A 97 3.64 2.18 4.26
CA ARG A 97 5.03 1.70 4.12
C ARG A 97 6.05 2.81 4.32
N THR A 98 5.80 4.01 3.80
CA THR A 98 6.68 5.17 4.03
C THR A 98 6.75 5.53 5.50
N SER A 99 5.63 5.44 6.23
CA SER A 99 5.64 5.68 7.67
C SER A 99 6.40 4.61 8.44
N SER A 100 6.30 3.33 8.07
CA SER A 100 7.06 2.25 8.72
C SER A 100 8.56 2.38 8.44
N HIS A 101 8.94 2.60 7.17
CA HIS A 101 10.33 2.81 6.76
C HIS A 101 10.94 4.13 7.27
N ARG A 102 10.16 5.04 7.86
CA ARG A 102 10.73 6.24 8.50
C ARG A 102 11.43 5.86 9.81
N ASP A 103 10.94 4.86 10.51
CA ASP A 103 11.60 4.32 11.70
C ASP A 103 12.66 3.30 11.28
N ALA A 104 13.93 3.62 11.52
CA ALA A 104 15.05 2.73 11.20
C ALA A 104 15.09 1.48 12.11
N GLY A 105 14.43 1.53 13.27
CA GLY A 105 14.29 0.40 14.20
C GLY A 105 13.12 -0.53 13.87
N HIS A 106 12.27 -0.20 12.89
CA HIS A 106 11.11 -1.01 12.55
C HIS A 106 11.53 -2.39 12.03
N GLN A 107 11.02 -3.45 12.67
CA GLN A 107 11.25 -4.82 12.23
C GLN A 107 10.08 -5.28 11.36
N TRP A 108 10.34 -5.45 10.07
CA TRP A 108 9.33 -5.93 9.12
C TRP A 108 8.94 -7.38 9.36
N THR A 109 7.63 -7.62 9.40
CA THR A 109 6.99 -8.94 9.53
C THR A 109 5.96 -9.14 8.42
N THR A 110 5.47 -10.37 8.25
CA THR A 110 4.36 -10.66 7.33
C THR A 110 3.07 -9.95 7.75
N ASN A 111 2.87 -9.72 9.05
CA ASN A 111 1.67 -9.05 9.55
C ASN A 111 1.59 -7.61 9.08
N ASP A 112 2.73 -6.88 9.05
CA ASP A 112 2.77 -5.53 8.48
C ASP A 112 2.24 -5.50 7.04
N LEU A 113 2.58 -6.51 6.23
CA LEU A 113 2.11 -6.58 4.84
C LEU A 113 0.61 -6.90 4.75
N HIS A 114 0.11 -7.78 5.61
CA HIS A 114 -1.32 -8.10 5.69
C HIS A 114 -2.13 -6.89 6.14
N ASP A 115 -1.69 -6.20 7.18
CA ASP A 115 -2.37 -5.02 7.73
C ASP A 115 -2.40 -3.89 6.71
N ILE A 116 -1.27 -3.63 6.02
CA ILE A 116 -1.22 -2.64 4.94
C ILE A 116 -2.15 -3.02 3.79
N ALA A 117 -2.19 -4.30 3.39
CA ALA A 117 -3.08 -4.78 2.35
C ALA A 117 -4.57 -4.62 2.75
N ALA A 118 -4.93 -4.98 3.98
CA ALA A 118 -6.28 -4.81 4.51
C ALA A 118 -6.68 -3.32 4.52
N MET A 119 -5.81 -2.44 5.03
CA MET A 119 -6.08 -1.00 5.05
C MET A 119 -6.17 -0.38 3.66
N SER A 120 -5.45 -0.92 2.67
CA SER A 120 -5.53 -0.45 1.28
C SER A 120 -6.90 -0.66 0.64
N LEU A 121 -7.70 -1.55 1.21
CA LEU A 121 -9.09 -1.80 0.84
C LEU A 121 -10.05 -1.08 1.79
N ALA A 122 -9.78 -1.09 3.09
CA ALA A 122 -10.71 -0.55 4.08
C ALA A 122 -10.74 0.99 4.08
N LEU A 123 -9.58 1.66 4.15
CA LEU A 123 -9.53 3.11 4.28
C LEU A 123 -10.20 3.88 3.12
N PRO A 124 -10.00 3.54 1.83
CA PRO A 124 -10.56 4.32 0.75
C PRO A 124 -12.00 3.94 0.37
N TYR A 125 -12.53 2.83 0.88
CA TYR A 125 -13.81 2.28 0.42
C TYR A 125 -14.82 2.00 1.54
N CYS A 126 -14.51 2.31 2.79
CA CYS A 126 -15.43 2.17 3.92
C CYS A 126 -15.60 3.49 4.66
N ASP A 127 -16.80 3.76 5.17
CA ASP A 127 -17.08 4.92 6.03
C ASP A 127 -16.53 4.72 7.46
N VAL A 128 -16.46 3.47 7.92
CA VAL A 128 -15.95 3.08 9.24
C VAL A 128 -14.99 1.89 9.07
N THR A 129 -13.81 1.96 9.68
CA THR A 129 -12.82 0.87 9.68
C THR A 129 -12.31 0.62 11.09
N LEU A 130 -12.55 -0.58 11.63
CA LEU A 130 -11.94 -1.04 12.86
C LEU A 130 -10.62 -1.75 12.53
N ALA A 131 -9.53 -1.29 13.14
CA ALA A 131 -8.18 -1.84 12.95
C ALA A 131 -7.50 -2.06 14.31
N ASP A 132 -6.44 -2.86 14.34
CA ASP A 132 -5.60 -2.98 15.53
C ASP A 132 -4.96 -1.63 15.91
N ALA A 133 -4.48 -1.54 17.15
CA ALA A 133 -3.97 -0.29 17.70
C ALA A 133 -2.78 0.31 16.93
N ALA A 134 -1.88 -0.53 16.40
CA ALA A 134 -0.69 -0.08 15.69
C ALA A 134 -1.07 0.49 14.33
N THR A 135 -1.85 -0.26 13.55
CA THR A 135 -2.34 0.13 12.22
C THR A 135 -3.23 1.37 12.30
N ARG A 136 -4.16 1.41 13.26
CA ARG A 136 -4.98 2.59 13.56
C ARG A 136 -4.11 3.81 13.84
N SER A 137 -3.14 3.68 14.74
CA SER A 137 -2.24 4.78 15.10
C SER A 137 -1.44 5.27 13.89
N GLN A 138 -1.01 4.36 13.01
CA GLN A 138 -0.30 4.71 11.78
C GLN A 138 -1.20 5.49 10.80
N ALA A 139 -2.43 5.02 10.54
CA ALA A 139 -3.39 5.71 9.67
C ALA A 139 -3.79 7.10 10.20
N LEU A 140 -3.82 7.28 11.52
CA LEU A 140 -4.00 8.59 12.14
C LEU A 140 -2.79 9.51 11.91
N ARG A 141 -1.56 9.02 12.16
CA ARG A 141 -0.33 9.80 11.97
C ARG A 141 -0.09 10.22 10.51
N THR A 142 -0.39 9.34 9.55
CA THR A 142 -0.27 9.65 8.12
C THR A 142 -1.41 10.54 7.60
N GLY A 143 -2.48 10.72 8.39
CA GLY A 143 -3.63 11.52 8.02
C GLY A 143 -4.54 10.87 6.97
N LEU A 144 -4.38 9.58 6.69
CA LEU A 144 -5.18 8.87 5.69
C LEU A 144 -6.67 8.84 6.04
N HIS A 145 -7.01 8.74 7.32
CA HIS A 145 -8.40 8.81 7.80
C HIS A 145 -9.12 10.10 7.38
N ARG A 146 -8.44 11.25 7.46
CA ARG A 146 -8.99 12.54 7.02
C ARG A 146 -9.07 12.63 5.50
N LEU A 147 -8.08 12.08 4.81
CA LEU A 147 -8.04 12.10 3.36
C LEU A 147 -9.21 11.34 2.73
N PHE A 148 -9.55 10.19 3.30
CA PHE A 148 -10.62 9.32 2.81
C PHE A 148 -11.92 9.44 3.60
N GLU A 149 -11.99 10.38 4.55
CA GLU A 149 -13.18 10.66 5.36
C GLU A 149 -13.72 9.42 6.10
N VAL A 150 -12.82 8.53 6.52
CA VAL A 150 -13.15 7.27 7.21
C VAL A 150 -12.99 7.42 8.72
N ALA A 151 -13.99 6.96 9.46
CA ALA A 151 -13.93 6.87 10.92
C ALA A 151 -13.09 5.66 11.37
N LEU A 152 -12.17 5.90 12.31
CA LEU A 152 -11.31 4.87 12.91
C LEU A 152 -11.61 4.72 14.41
N PRO A 153 -12.71 4.04 14.79
CA PRO A 153 -13.05 3.77 16.18
C PRO A 153 -11.96 2.96 16.89
N ARG A 154 -11.93 3.02 18.22
CA ARG A 154 -11.01 2.26 19.08
C ARG A 154 -11.57 0.90 19.49
N THR A 155 -12.89 0.79 19.56
CA THR A 155 -13.59 -0.41 20.03
C THR A 155 -14.68 -0.82 19.06
N PRO A 156 -15.11 -2.09 19.10
CA PRO A 156 -16.29 -2.54 18.35
C PRO A 156 -17.56 -1.76 18.69
N ASP A 157 -17.75 -1.38 19.96
CA ASP A 157 -18.93 -0.62 20.39
C ASP A 157 -18.96 0.78 19.76
N GLU A 158 -17.82 1.50 19.78
CA GLU A 158 -17.68 2.79 19.08
C GLU A 158 -17.93 2.63 17.56
N ALA A 159 -17.54 1.50 16.97
CA ALA A 159 -17.79 1.22 15.57
C ALA A 159 -19.29 1.00 15.29
N ALA A 160 -19.99 0.28 16.17
CA ALA A 160 -21.41 0.00 16.03
C ALA A 160 -22.25 1.30 16.06
N ASP A 161 -21.88 2.26 16.90
CA ASP A 161 -22.55 3.57 17.00
C ASP A 161 -22.41 4.43 15.73
N LEU A 162 -21.44 4.13 14.87
CA LEU A 162 -21.15 4.89 13.64
C LEU A 162 -21.79 4.30 12.39
N VAL A 163 -22.24 3.04 12.44
CA VAL A 163 -22.87 2.39 11.29
C VAL A 163 -24.37 2.73 11.29
N PRO A 164 -24.92 3.30 10.20
CA PRO A 164 -26.36 3.56 10.11
C PRO A 164 -27.14 2.25 10.28
N THR A 165 -28.20 2.29 11.09
CA THR A 165 -29.12 1.16 11.31
C THR A 165 -30.14 1.01 10.19
#